data_AF-A0AA41BL09-F1
#
_entry.id   AF-A0AA41BL09-F1
#
_cell.length_a   1.000
_cell.length_b   1.000
_cell.length_c   1.000
_cell.angle_alpha   90.00
_cell.angle_beta   90.00
_cell.angle_gamma   90.00
#
_symmetry.space_group_name_H-M   'P 1'
#
loop_
_entity.id
_entity.type
_entity.pdbx_description
1 polymer ?
#
loop_
_entity_poly.entity_id
_entity_poly.type
_entity_poly.pdbx_seq_one_letter_code
_entity_poly.pdbx_strand_id
1 'polypeptide(L)' 'IHTFRAGEVIGDHTVYFFTPEERIEITHRAQDRKTFAVGSIHAAEFLVGRKPGLYDMFAVLGL' A
#
# COMPACT_ATOMS: atom_id res chain seq x y z
N ILE A 1 12.88 6.73 -10.69
CA ILE A 1 11.42 6.46 -10.71
C ILE A 1 10.95 6.64 -12.13
N HIS A 2 10.33 5.61 -12.71
CA HIS A 2 9.67 5.72 -14.01
C HIS A 2 8.16 5.86 -13.78
N THR A 3 7.52 6.70 -14.58
CA THR A 3 6.13 7.07 -14.33
C THR A 3 5.37 7.08 -15.64
N PHE A 4 4.32 6.27 -15.67
CA PHE A 4 3.42 6.18 -16.80
C PHE A 4 2.06 6.80 -16.45
N ARG A 5 1.39 7.30 -17.49
CA ARG A 5 0.02 7.81 -17.43
C ARG A 5 -0.72 7.16 -18.59
N ALA A 6 -1.68 6.30 -18.28
CA ALA A 6 -2.38 5.53 -19.29
C ALA A 6 -3.82 5.26 -18.85
N GLY A 7 -4.78 5.74 -19.63
CA GLY A 7 -6.20 5.42 -19.52
C GLY A 7 -6.75 5.42 -18.09
N GLU A 8 -7.39 4.32 -17.73
CA GLU A 8 -8.13 4.13 -16.48
C GLU A 8 -7.31 3.47 -15.36
N VAL A 9 -5.98 3.38 -15.52
CA VAL A 9 -5.11 2.75 -14.51
C VAL A 9 -5.19 3.54 -13.20
N ILE A 10 -5.72 2.90 -12.15
CA ILE A 10 -5.88 3.53 -10.83
C ILE A 10 -4.53 3.72 -10.14
N GLY A 11 -3.67 2.71 -10.17
CA GLY A 11 -2.34 2.81 -9.57
C GLY A 11 -1.59 1.48 -9.56
N ASP A 12 -0.55 1.41 -10.38
CA ASP A 12 0.40 0.31 -10.43
C ASP A 12 1.78 0.81 -10.00
N HIS A 13 2.39 0.10 -9.06
CA HIS A 13 3.72 0.40 -8.55
C HIS A 13 4.54 -0.88 -8.52
N THR A 14 5.70 -0.87 -9.17
CA THR A 14 6.66 -1.97 -9.11
C THR A 14 7.99 -1.44 -8.63
N VAL A 15 8.54 -2.11 -7.61
CA VAL A 15 9.93 -1.96 -7.19
C VAL A 15 10.70 -3.13 -7.75
N TYR A 16 11.78 -2.84 -8.47
CA TYR A 16 12.66 -3.84 -9.03
C TYR A 16 13.99 -3.84 -8.27
N PHE A 17 14.47 -5.03 -7.94
CA PHE A 17 15.81 -5.29 -7.44
C PHE A 17 16.51 -6.18 -8.46
N PHE A 18 17.67 -5.76 -8.94
CA PHE A 18 18.42 -6.48 -9.98
C PHE A 18 19.80 -6.86 -9.45
N THR A 19 20.23 -8.07 -9.78
CA THR A 19 21.63 -8.50 -9.79
C THR A 19 21.98 -8.92 -11.23
N PRO A 20 23.24 -9.21 -11.56
CA PRO A 20 23.58 -9.72 -12.89
C PRO A 20 22.89 -11.05 -13.23
N GLU A 21 22.62 -11.88 -12.22
CA GLU A 21 22.09 -13.24 -12.38
C GLU A 21 20.58 -13.34 -12.16
N GLU A 22 19.97 -12.43 -11.39
CA GLU A 22 18.55 -12.50 -11.05
C GLU A 22 17.86 -11.15 -10.88
N ARG A 23 16.53 -11.21 -10.79
CA ARG A 23 15.66 -10.05 -10.57
C ARG A 23 14.53 -10.41 -9.63
N ILE A 24 14.32 -9.56 -8.64
CA ILE A 24 13.16 -9.60 -7.74
C ILE A 24 12.28 -8.39 -8.04
N GLU A 25 10.97 -8.63 -8.09
CA GLU A 25 9.97 -7.61 -8.33
C GLU A 25 8.92 -7.64 -7.23
N ILE A 26 8.63 -6.49 -6.64
CA ILE A 26 7.51 -6.31 -5.72
C ILE A 26 6.53 -5.36 -6.40
N THR A 27 5.34 -5.88 -6.75
CA THR A 27 4.32 -5.12 -7.46
C THR A 27 3.06 -4.98 -6.63
N HIS A 28 2.56 -3.75 -6.50
CA HIS A 28 1.23 -3.43 -5.98
C HIS A 28 0.37 -2.86 -7.12
N ARG A 29 -0.79 -3.49 -7.38
CA ARG A 29 -1.79 -3.03 -8.35
C ARG A 29 -3.12 -2.77 -7.66
N ALA A 30 -3.62 -1.55 -7.76
CA ALA A 30 -4.94 -1.20 -7.25
C ALA A 30 -6.00 -1.41 -8.33
N GLN A 31 -6.89 -2.38 -8.14
CA GLN A 31 -8.02 -2.63 -9.06
C GLN A 31 -9.20 -1.67 -8.83
N ASP A 32 -9.36 -1.17 -7.60
CA ASP A 32 -10.41 -0.22 -7.22
C ASP A 32 -9.91 0.68 -6.07
N ARG A 33 -10.39 1.93 -5.99
CA ARG A 33 -10.08 2.84 -4.87
C ARG A 33 -10.68 2.39 -3.54
N LYS A 34 -11.65 1.49 -3.56
CA LYS A 34 -12.27 0.87 -2.38
C LYS A 34 -11.24 0.21 -1.46
N THR A 35 -10.11 -0.27 -1.98
CA THR A 35 -9.04 -0.84 -1.14
C THR A 35 -8.57 0.13 -0.06
N PHE A 36 -8.42 1.41 -0.40
CA PHE A 36 -7.98 2.45 0.55
C PHE A 36 -9.09 2.82 1.54
N ALA A 37 -10.34 2.80 1.10
CA ALA A 37 -11.50 3.03 1.97
C ALA A 37 -11.64 1.93 3.01
N VAL A 38 -11.49 0.66 2.61
CA VAL A 38 -11.48 -0.49 3.53
C VAL A 38 -10.33 -0.39 4.53
N GLY A 39 -9.11 -0.03 4.08
CA GLY A 39 -7.97 0.21 4.98
C GLY A 39 -8.25 1.31 6.01
N SER A 40 -8.96 2.36 5.61
CA SER A 40 -9.35 3.46 6.51
C SER A 40 -10.37 3.00 7.57
N ILE A 41 -11.30 2.11 7.21
CA ILE A 41 -12.24 1.49 8.15
C ILE A 41 -11.49 0.62 9.17
N HIS A 42 -10.56 -0.23 8.71
CA HIS A 42 -9.73 -1.03 9.63
C HIS A 42 -8.90 -0.15 10.58
N ALA A 43 -8.36 0.97 10.10
CA ALA A 43 -7.66 1.93 10.95
C ALA A 43 -8.58 2.55 12.01
N ALA A 44 -9.83 2.88 11.64
CA ALA A 44 -10.82 3.39 12.58
C ALA A 44 -11.19 2.35 13.66
N GLU A 45 -11.39 1.09 13.27
CA GLU A 45 -11.65 -0.02 14.19
C GLU A 45 -10.46 -0.27 15.12
N PHE A 46 -9.23 -0.23 14.60
CA PHE A 46 -7.99 -0.38 15.36
C PHE A 46 -7.84 0.67 16.48
N LEU A 47 -8.32 1.89 16.25
CA LEU A 47 -8.19 3.01 17.20
C LEU A 47 -9.13 2.89 18.40
N VAL A 48 -10.18 2.06 18.34
CA VAL A 48 -11.12 1.89 19.46
C VAL A 48 -10.37 1.41 20.70
N GLY A 49 -10.40 2.22 21.76
CA GLY A 49 -9.73 1.91 23.03
C GLY A 49 -8.20 2.10 23.04
N ARG A 50 -7.60 2.61 21.96
CA ARG A 50 -6.17 2.98 21.95
C ARG A 50 -5.95 4.27 22.71
N LYS A 51 -4.76 4.38 23.33
CA LYS A 51 -4.33 5.63 23.98
C LYS A 51 -4.10 6.71 22.92
N PRO A 52 -4.17 8.01 23.28
CA PRO A 52 -3.76 9.08 22.39
C PRO A 52 -2.34 8.87 21.89
N GLY A 53 -2.14 9.02 20.58
CA GLY A 53 -0.86 8.82 19.92
C GLY A 53 -0.99 8.98 18.41
N LEU A 54 0.15 9.05 17.72
CA LEU A 54 0.19 9.03 16.27
C LEU A 54 0.46 7.59 15.81
N TYR A 55 -0.50 7.01 15.08
CA TYR A 55 -0.43 5.66 14.54
C TYR A 55 -0.45 5.71 13.02
N ASP A 56 0.18 4.74 12.39
CA ASP A 56 0.18 4.54 10.93
C ASP A 56 -0.36 3.15 10.58
N MET A 57 -0.33 2.81 9.28
CA MET A 57 -0.81 1.50 8.83
C MET A 57 0.11 0.34 9.23
N PHE A 58 1.38 0.57 9.58
CA PHE A 58 2.23 -0.49 10.14
C PHE A 58 1.69 -0.92 11.50
N ALA A 59 1.33 0.04 12.36
CA ALA A 59 0.68 -0.25 13.63
C ALA A 59 -0.67 -0.96 13.47
N VAL A 60 -1.48 -0.56 12.48
CA VAL A 60 -2.77 -1.20 12.17
C VAL A 60 -2.59 -2.65 11.70
N LEU A 61 -1.56 -2.91 10.89
CA LEU A 61 -1.27 -4.24 10.32
C LEU A 61 -0.43 -5.13 11.23
N GLY A 62 0.13 -4.60 12.32
CA GLY A 62 1.02 -5.32 13.22
C GLY A 62 2.38 -5.65 12.59
N LEU A 63 2.89 -4.73 11.76
CA LEU A 63 4.15 -4.85 11.03
C LEU A 63 5.21 -3.87 11.56
#